data_AF-A0A3S4I1U8-F1
#
_entry.id   AF-A0A3S4I1U8-F1
#
_cell.length_a   1.000
_cell.length_b   1.000
_cell.length_c   1.000
_cell.angle_alpha   90.00
_cell.angle_beta   90.00
_cell.angle_gamma   90.00
#
_symmetry.space_group_name_H-M   'P 1'
#
loop_
_entity.id
_entity.type
_entity.pdbx_description
1 polymer ?
#
loop_
_entity_poly.entity_id
_entity_poly.type
_entity_poly.pdbx_seq_one_letter_code
_entity_poly.pdbx_strand_id
1 'polypeptide(L)'
;MLGLWDAAATQPGKEHVTIAVSGAHGGHTVDFRKLAYEGVQLVGLTQSFQNGGVTFANNLKENIARGDENYLELLDAADAYIARNGLDLPEEPAARHILPDPECMVNPILTLDLAEAGITTIIWATGYSADYGWLEVDAFDSTGKPQHQRGVSRESGVYFLGLPWLSRRGSTFIWGVWHDAKYIADHIATQRSYLNYQDAGQRR
;
A
#
# COMPACT_ATOMS: atom_id res chain seq x y z
N MET A 1 4.12 10.64 -12.83
CA MET A 1 4.00 9.16 -12.77
C MET A 1 3.21 8.68 -13.99
N LEU A 2 3.44 7.46 -14.46
CA LEU A 2 2.95 6.80 -15.68
C LEU A 2 1.40 6.68 -15.85
N GLY A 3 0.61 7.58 -15.27
CA GLY A 3 -0.86 7.51 -15.24
C GLY A 3 -1.43 6.44 -14.29
N LEU A 4 -0.58 5.63 -13.65
CA LEU A 4 -0.98 4.51 -12.81
C LEU A 4 -1.78 4.93 -11.55
N TRP A 5 -1.60 6.16 -11.07
CA TRP A 5 -2.36 6.67 -9.92
C TRP A 5 -3.80 7.00 -10.23
N ASP A 6 -4.10 7.29 -11.50
CA ASP A 6 -5.44 7.62 -11.97
C ASP A 6 -6.25 6.40 -12.39
N ALA A 7 -5.67 5.20 -12.29
CA ALA A 7 -6.35 3.95 -12.57
C ALA A 7 -7.59 3.80 -11.66
N ALA A 8 -8.76 3.63 -12.28
CA ALA A 8 -10.05 3.58 -11.60
C ALA A 8 -10.48 2.17 -11.16
N ALA A 9 -9.75 1.12 -11.57
CA ALA A 9 -10.07 -0.27 -11.26
C ALA A 9 -8.86 -1.01 -10.69
N THR A 10 -9.11 -1.78 -9.62
CA THR A 10 -8.19 -2.75 -9.05
C THR A 10 -8.01 -3.94 -9.98
N GLN A 11 -6.81 -4.53 -9.97
CA GLN A 11 -6.60 -5.91 -10.42
C GLN A 11 -6.72 -6.83 -9.20
N PRO A 12 -7.26 -8.05 -9.33
CA PRO A 12 -7.28 -9.03 -8.23
C PRO A 12 -5.88 -9.25 -7.65
N GLY A 13 -5.74 -9.23 -6.33
CA GLY A 13 -4.46 -9.35 -5.64
C GLY A 13 -3.65 -8.04 -5.51
N LYS A 14 -4.17 -6.91 -5.99
CA LYS A 14 -3.57 -5.57 -5.86
C LYS A 14 -4.46 -4.61 -5.05
N GLU A 15 -5.28 -5.16 -4.15
CA GLU A 15 -6.18 -4.40 -3.28
C GLU A 15 -5.39 -3.52 -2.30
N HIS A 16 -4.20 -3.96 -1.91
CA HIS A 16 -3.27 -3.16 -1.13
C HIS A 16 -2.19 -2.55 -2.03
N VAL A 17 -2.05 -1.23 -1.96
CA VAL A 17 -1.01 -0.50 -2.70
C VAL A 17 0.11 -0.17 -1.72
N THR A 18 1.11 -1.04 -1.65
CA THR A 18 2.32 -0.77 -0.89
C THR A 18 3.37 -0.22 -1.85
N ILE A 19 3.73 1.05 -1.67
CA ILE A 19 4.94 1.61 -2.26
C ILE A 19 5.89 1.92 -1.10
N ALA A 20 7.12 1.43 -1.19
CA ALA A 20 8.18 1.91 -0.33
C ALA A 20 8.76 3.17 -0.98
N VAL A 21 8.64 4.31 -0.31
CA VAL A 21 9.16 5.58 -0.80
C VAL A 21 10.14 6.11 0.23
N SER A 22 11.36 6.40 -0.20
CA SER A 22 12.32 7.15 0.61
C SER A 22 12.16 8.64 0.27
N GLY A 23 11.66 9.41 1.25
CA GLY A 23 11.59 10.88 1.16
C GLY A 23 12.77 11.59 1.83
N ALA A 24 13.59 10.86 2.59
CA ALA A 24 14.73 11.41 3.29
C ALA A 24 15.92 11.61 2.35
N HIS A 25 16.69 12.68 2.59
CA HIS A 25 17.94 12.97 1.88
C HIS A 25 17.81 13.06 0.34
N GLY A 26 16.66 13.53 -0.16
CA GLY A 26 16.40 13.61 -1.61
C GLY A 26 15.88 12.32 -2.24
N GLY A 27 15.69 11.27 -1.45
CA GLY A 27 15.28 9.95 -1.92
C GLY A 27 16.45 9.10 -2.40
N HIS A 28 16.35 7.80 -2.17
CA HIS A 28 17.33 6.78 -2.56
C HIS A 28 16.67 5.41 -2.67
N THR A 29 17.20 4.54 -3.52
CA THR A 29 16.73 3.16 -3.61
C THR A 29 16.99 2.42 -2.30
N VAL A 30 15.93 1.84 -1.73
CA VAL A 30 16.03 0.93 -0.58
C VAL A 30 16.23 -0.47 -1.14
N ASP A 31 17.41 -1.04 -0.93
CA ASP A 31 17.80 -2.36 -1.43
C ASP A 31 18.07 -3.30 -0.24
N PHE A 32 17.33 -4.40 -0.17
CA PHE A 32 17.48 -5.40 0.90
C PHE A 32 18.87 -6.06 0.88
N ARG A 33 19.46 -6.31 -0.30
CA ARG A 33 20.81 -6.88 -0.39
C ARG A 33 21.84 -5.91 0.15
N LYS A 34 21.69 -4.62 -0.17
CA LYS A 34 22.55 -3.57 0.40
C LYS A 34 22.44 -3.52 1.92
N LEU A 35 21.22 -3.53 2.46
CA LEU A 35 21.01 -3.57 3.92
C LEU A 35 21.66 -4.79 4.57
N ALA A 36 21.60 -5.95 3.90
CA ALA A 36 22.25 -7.16 4.39
C ALA A 36 23.78 -7.03 4.41
N TYR A 37 24.39 -6.46 3.37
CA TYR A 37 25.82 -6.16 3.35
C TYR A 37 26.23 -5.12 4.39
N GLU A 38 25.30 -4.27 4.83
CA GLU A 38 25.48 -3.30 5.92
C GLU A 38 25.24 -3.90 7.32
N GLY A 39 24.93 -5.19 7.41
CA GLY A 39 24.82 -5.94 8.66
C GLY A 39 23.39 -6.29 9.10
N VAL A 40 22.37 -6.00 8.28
CA VAL A 40 20.99 -6.41 8.57
C VAL A 40 20.81 -7.91 8.28
N GLN A 41 20.42 -8.68 9.29
CA GLN A 41 20.04 -10.07 9.08
C GLN A 41 18.61 -10.16 8.53
N LEU A 42 18.50 -10.50 7.25
CA LEU A 42 17.20 -10.78 6.62
C LEU A 42 16.75 -12.21 6.95
N VAL A 43 15.45 -12.39 7.12
CA VAL A 43 14.79 -13.68 7.35
C VAL A 43 13.50 -13.77 6.53
N GLY A 44 13.01 -14.99 6.33
CA GLY A 44 11.72 -15.20 5.67
C GLY A 44 10.52 -14.82 6.53
N LEU A 45 9.32 -15.10 6.03
CA LEU A 45 8.08 -14.80 6.75
C LEU A 45 8.04 -15.54 8.10
N THR A 46 7.83 -14.82 9.21
CA THR A 46 7.61 -15.43 10.52
C THR A 46 6.39 -16.34 10.50
N GLN A 47 6.56 -17.61 10.88
CA GLN A 47 5.49 -18.61 10.91
C GLN A 47 4.95 -18.84 12.31
N SER A 48 5.84 -18.93 13.31
CA SER A 48 5.43 -19.17 14.68
C SER A 48 6.44 -18.66 15.69
N PHE A 49 5.97 -18.49 16.93
CA PHE A 49 6.79 -18.23 18.09
C PHE A 49 6.33 -19.14 19.22
N GLN A 50 7.22 -19.98 19.73
CA GLN A 50 6.94 -20.93 20.80
C GLN A 50 8.15 -21.05 21.73
N ASN A 51 7.92 -20.87 23.03
CA ASN A 51 8.94 -21.05 24.07
C ASN A 51 10.28 -20.31 23.81
N GLY A 52 10.24 -19.10 23.23
CA GLY A 52 11.45 -18.32 22.91
C GLY A 52 12.04 -18.57 21.52
N GLY A 53 11.63 -19.65 20.85
CA GLY A 53 12.01 -19.97 19.48
C GLY A 53 11.05 -19.37 18.44
N VAL A 54 11.59 -18.71 17.42
CA VAL A 54 10.88 -18.22 16.24
C VAL A 54 11.19 -19.13 15.06
N THR A 55 10.17 -19.47 14.26
CA THR A 55 10.36 -20.14 12.96
C THR A 55 10.00 -19.23 11.80
N PHE A 56 10.75 -19.35 10.70
CA PHE A 56 10.59 -18.58 9.48
C PHE A 56 10.36 -19.50 8.28
N ALA A 57 9.53 -19.06 7.35
CA ALA A 57 9.34 -19.72 6.07
C ALA A 57 10.62 -19.61 5.23
N ASN A 58 10.94 -20.67 4.47
CA ASN A 58 12.06 -20.64 3.52
C ASN A 58 11.68 -19.92 2.21
N ASN A 59 11.27 -18.67 2.30
CA ASN A 59 10.78 -17.87 1.17
C ASN A 59 11.49 -16.52 0.99
N LEU A 60 12.56 -16.25 1.75
CA LEU A 60 13.29 -14.98 1.68
C LEU A 60 13.78 -14.67 0.26
N LYS A 61 14.49 -15.62 -0.35
CA LYS A 61 15.06 -15.46 -1.69
C LYS A 61 13.99 -15.24 -2.76
N GLU A 62 12.93 -16.03 -2.71
CA GLU A 62 11.81 -15.90 -3.64
C GLU A 62 11.10 -14.54 -3.49
N ASN A 63 10.85 -14.10 -2.25
CA ASN A 63 10.20 -12.82 -1.98
C ASN A 63 11.02 -11.64 -2.52
N ILE A 64 12.34 -11.67 -2.37
CA ILE A 64 13.23 -10.63 -2.89
C ILE A 64 13.27 -10.67 -4.42
N ALA A 65 13.40 -11.85 -5.03
CA ALA A 65 13.39 -12.00 -6.49
C ALA A 65 12.11 -11.46 -7.13
N ARG A 66 10.93 -11.76 -6.56
CA ARG A 66 9.66 -11.17 -7.03
C ARG A 66 9.64 -9.65 -6.87
N GLY A 67 10.29 -9.12 -5.84
CA GLY A 67 10.48 -7.67 -5.67
C GLY A 67 11.33 -7.06 -6.78
N ASP A 68 12.44 -7.72 -7.12
CA ASP A 68 13.34 -7.32 -8.21
C ASP A 68 12.60 -7.31 -9.56
N GLU A 69 11.82 -8.35 -9.85
CA GLU A 69 10.98 -8.45 -11.05
C GLU A 69 9.99 -7.28 -11.15
N ASN A 70 9.22 -7.01 -10.09
CA ASN A 70 8.27 -5.89 -10.06
C ASN A 70 8.96 -4.53 -10.24
N TYR A 71 10.16 -4.37 -9.69
CA TYR A 71 10.95 -3.15 -9.84
C TYR A 71 11.43 -2.97 -11.30
N LEU A 72 11.97 -4.01 -11.91
CA LEU A 72 12.41 -3.98 -13.31
C LEU A 72 11.23 -3.74 -14.27
N GLU A 73 10.08 -4.37 -14.04
CA GLU A 73 8.86 -4.12 -14.82
C GLU A 73 8.42 -2.64 -14.75
N LEU A 74 8.60 -2.00 -13.59
CA LEU A 74 8.30 -0.58 -13.45
C LEU A 74 9.28 0.30 -14.23
N LEU A 75 10.57 -0.04 -14.24
CA LEU A 75 11.57 0.65 -15.05
C LEU A 75 11.28 0.50 -16.55
N ASP A 76 10.95 -0.72 -17.00
CA ASP A 76 10.56 -0.98 -18.39
C ASP A 76 9.32 -0.17 -18.79
N ALA A 77 8.32 -0.08 -17.91
CA ALA A 77 7.14 0.74 -18.15
C ALA A 77 7.47 2.24 -18.22
N ALA A 78 8.47 2.71 -17.47
CA ALA A 78 8.95 4.09 -17.53
C ALA A 78 9.67 4.37 -18.86
N ASP A 79 10.58 3.50 -19.28
CA ASP A 79 11.30 3.63 -20.54
C ASP A 79 10.34 3.59 -21.75
N ALA A 80 9.36 2.67 -21.74
CA ALA A 80 8.33 2.61 -22.76
C ALA A 80 7.47 3.89 -22.81
N TYR A 81 7.21 4.52 -21.67
CA TYR A 81 6.49 5.79 -21.61
C TYR A 81 7.34 6.93 -22.19
N ILE A 82 8.63 7.00 -21.86
CA ILE A 82 9.57 8.01 -22.39
C ILE A 82 9.60 7.92 -23.91
N ALA A 83 9.81 6.71 -24.46
CA ALA A 83 9.85 6.47 -25.90
C ALA A 83 8.53 6.87 -26.59
N ARG A 84 7.39 6.46 -26.04
CA ARG A 84 6.07 6.77 -26.62
C ARG A 84 5.76 8.27 -26.66
N ASN A 85 6.25 9.03 -25.68
CA ASN A 85 5.96 10.45 -25.56
C ASN A 85 7.08 11.35 -26.10
N GLY A 86 8.17 10.78 -26.62
CA GLY A 86 9.31 11.53 -27.15
C GLY A 86 9.98 12.43 -26.11
N LEU A 87 10.07 11.97 -24.85
CA LEU A 87 10.69 12.74 -23.77
C LEU A 87 12.22 12.64 -23.84
N ASP A 88 12.90 13.77 -23.69
CA ASP A 88 14.37 13.83 -23.61
C ASP A 88 14.81 13.78 -22.14
N LEU A 89 15.03 12.56 -21.66
CA LEU A 89 15.50 12.28 -20.30
C LEU A 89 16.79 11.44 -20.36
N PRO A 90 17.73 11.64 -19.42
CA PRO A 90 18.97 10.87 -19.39
C PRO A 90 18.71 9.40 -19.03
N GLU A 91 19.54 8.50 -19.58
CA GLU A 91 19.52 7.09 -19.20
C GLU A 91 20.11 6.87 -17.79
N GLU A 92 19.60 5.87 -17.08
CA GLU A 92 20.08 5.47 -15.76
C GLU A 92 20.36 3.95 -15.70
N PRO A 93 21.40 3.43 -16.39
CA PRO A 93 21.68 2.00 -16.44
C PRO A 93 22.00 1.40 -15.06
N ALA A 94 22.53 2.20 -14.14
CA ALA A 94 22.84 1.77 -12.78
C ALA A 94 21.58 1.39 -11.98
N ALA A 95 20.40 1.92 -12.33
CA ALA A 95 19.14 1.56 -11.68
C ALA A 95 18.78 0.08 -11.87
N ARG A 96 19.34 -0.57 -12.90
CA ARG A 96 19.09 -1.99 -13.22
C ARG A 96 20.14 -2.93 -12.64
N HIS A 97 21.13 -2.42 -11.90
CA HIS A 97 22.17 -3.25 -11.29
C HIS A 97 21.63 -3.94 -10.02
N ILE A 98 21.56 -5.27 -10.06
CA ILE A 98 21.20 -6.11 -8.91
C ILE A 98 22.48 -6.61 -8.24
N LEU A 99 22.60 -6.40 -6.94
CA LEU A 99 23.72 -6.90 -6.13
C LEU A 99 23.69 -8.45 -6.03
N PRO A 100 24.84 -9.10 -5.80
CA PRO A 100 24.86 -10.54 -5.51
C PRO A 100 24.05 -10.89 -4.27
N ASP A 101 23.59 -12.14 -4.18
CA ASP A 101 22.87 -12.60 -3.00
C ASP A 101 23.80 -12.65 -1.78
N PRO A 102 23.44 -11.99 -0.65
CA PRO A 102 24.17 -12.08 0.60
C PRO A 102 24.01 -13.44 1.28
N GLU A 103 24.86 -13.73 2.26
CA GLU A 103 24.88 -15.02 2.99
C GLU A 103 23.52 -15.39 3.58
N CYS A 104 22.80 -14.42 4.15
CA CYS A 104 21.47 -14.64 4.73
C CYS A 104 20.40 -15.09 3.71
N MET A 105 20.62 -14.87 2.42
CA MET A 105 19.75 -15.35 1.34
C MET A 105 20.20 -16.68 0.76
N VAL A 106 21.52 -16.98 0.80
CA VAL A 106 22.08 -18.25 0.35
C VAL A 106 21.83 -19.35 1.38
N ASN A 107 22.08 -19.05 2.66
CA ASN A 107 21.91 -19.93 3.80
C ASN A 107 20.97 -19.26 4.83
N PRO A 108 19.65 -19.30 4.60
CA PRO A 108 18.69 -18.58 5.44
C PRO A 108 18.53 -19.22 6.82
N ILE A 109 18.39 -18.37 7.83
CA ILE A 109 17.99 -18.78 9.17
C ILE A 109 16.50 -19.16 9.14
N LEU A 110 16.19 -20.42 9.43
CA LEU A 110 14.82 -20.93 9.47
C LEU A 110 14.25 -21.02 10.89
N THR A 111 15.13 -21.08 11.89
CA THR A 111 14.77 -21.11 13.31
C THR A 111 15.75 -20.26 14.10
N LEU A 112 15.25 -19.50 15.07
CA LEU A 112 16.06 -18.64 15.92
C LEU A 112 15.54 -18.70 17.36
N ASP A 113 16.39 -19.09 18.31
CA ASP A 113 16.13 -18.81 19.72
C ASP A 113 16.51 -17.36 20.02
N LEU A 114 15.55 -16.55 20.48
CA LEU A 114 15.77 -15.13 20.68
C LEU A 114 16.77 -14.83 21.81
N ALA A 115 16.75 -15.63 22.88
CA ALA A 115 17.61 -15.41 24.04
C ALA A 115 19.06 -15.83 23.73
N GLU A 116 19.26 -16.98 23.09
CA GLU A 116 20.58 -17.43 22.65
C GLU A 116 21.19 -16.49 21.60
N ALA A 117 20.36 -15.92 20.73
CA ALA A 117 20.77 -14.90 19.77
C ALA A 117 21.01 -13.51 20.39
N GLY A 118 20.79 -13.34 21.70
CA GLY A 118 20.99 -12.07 22.40
C GLY A 118 19.97 -10.98 22.04
N ILE A 119 18.81 -11.34 21.48
CA ILE A 119 17.76 -10.40 21.10
C ILE A 119 16.98 -9.98 22.35
N THR A 120 17.13 -8.71 22.73
CA THR A 120 16.50 -8.14 23.94
C THR A 120 15.28 -7.27 23.65
N THR A 121 15.09 -6.87 22.39
CA THR A 121 14.05 -5.93 21.97
C THR A 121 13.42 -6.38 20.67
N ILE A 122 12.08 -6.35 20.60
CA ILE A 122 11.31 -6.60 19.40
C ILE A 122 10.52 -5.34 19.06
N ILE A 123 10.67 -4.85 17.83
CA ILE A 123 9.91 -3.71 17.32
C ILE A 123 8.89 -4.23 16.30
N TRP A 124 7.60 -4.06 16.61
CA TRP A 124 6.51 -4.43 15.71
C TRP A 124 6.23 -3.32 14.72
N ALA A 125 6.82 -3.43 13.52
CA ALA A 125 6.59 -2.52 12.40
C ALA A 125 5.70 -3.15 11.31
N THR A 126 4.70 -3.94 11.71
CA THR A 126 3.83 -4.75 10.82
C THR A 126 2.57 -4.01 10.33
N GLY A 127 2.46 -2.71 10.58
CA GLY A 127 1.35 -1.88 10.14
C GLY A 127 0.18 -1.84 11.13
N TYR A 128 -1.01 -1.53 10.62
CA TYR A 128 -2.24 -1.38 11.38
C TYR A 128 -3.45 -1.86 10.55
N SER A 129 -4.57 -2.12 11.22
CA SER A 129 -5.87 -2.39 10.58
C SER A 129 -6.87 -1.29 10.92
N ALA A 130 -7.83 -1.05 10.01
CA ALA A 130 -8.95 -0.18 10.32
C ALA A 130 -9.94 -0.91 11.25
N ASP A 131 -10.40 -0.23 12.30
CA ASP A 131 -11.44 -0.71 13.20
C ASP A 131 -12.63 0.25 13.17
N TYR A 132 -13.78 -0.27 12.74
CA TYR A 132 -15.05 0.46 12.64
C TYR A 132 -16.05 0.05 13.71
N GLY A 133 -15.65 -0.73 14.73
CA GLY A 133 -16.56 -1.22 15.77
C GLY A 133 -17.26 -0.14 16.59
N TRP A 134 -16.76 1.10 16.53
CA TRP A 134 -17.38 2.27 17.17
C TRP A 134 -18.56 2.86 16.38
N LEU A 135 -18.72 2.54 15.09
CA LEU A 135 -19.76 3.08 14.23
C LEU A 135 -20.90 2.06 14.09
N GLU A 136 -21.96 2.21 14.88
CA GLU A 136 -23.12 1.30 14.92
C GLU A 136 -24.10 1.58 13.77
N VAL A 137 -23.76 1.16 12.54
CA VAL A 137 -24.56 1.37 11.33
C VAL A 137 -24.55 0.15 10.41
N ASP A 138 -25.56 0.01 9.54
CA ASP A 138 -25.63 -1.07 8.54
C ASP A 138 -24.81 -0.76 7.26
N ALA A 139 -23.52 -0.46 7.45
CA ALA A 139 -22.61 -0.03 6.40
C ALA A 139 -21.44 -0.99 6.11
N PHE A 140 -21.37 -2.15 6.77
CA PHE A 140 -20.21 -3.04 6.71
C PHE A 140 -20.56 -4.42 6.17
N ASP A 141 -19.60 -5.08 5.53
CA ASP A 141 -19.73 -6.48 5.14
C ASP A 141 -19.44 -7.45 6.30
N SER A 142 -19.55 -8.76 6.04
CA SER A 142 -19.27 -9.80 7.04
C SER A 142 -17.83 -9.84 7.54
N THR A 143 -16.91 -9.10 6.89
CA THR A 143 -15.50 -8.95 7.28
C THR A 143 -15.24 -7.62 7.99
N GLY A 144 -16.27 -6.82 8.26
CA GLY A 144 -16.16 -5.51 8.90
C GLY A 144 -15.66 -4.41 7.96
N LYS A 145 -15.61 -4.65 6.64
CA LYS A 145 -15.17 -3.65 5.68
C LYS A 145 -16.33 -2.76 5.24
N PRO A 146 -16.09 -1.44 5.08
CA PRO A 146 -17.08 -0.51 4.55
C PRO A 146 -17.63 -0.94 3.19
N GLN A 147 -18.96 -1.08 3.10
CA GLN A 147 -19.68 -1.20 1.83
C GLN A 147 -19.97 0.20 1.30
N HIS A 148 -19.33 0.56 0.19
CA HIS A 148 -19.48 1.87 -0.40
C HIS A 148 -19.33 1.85 -1.93
N GLN A 149 -19.81 2.91 -2.58
CA GLN A 149 -19.43 3.25 -3.95
C GLN A 149 -18.70 4.59 -3.94
N ARG A 150 -17.40 4.58 -4.25
CA ARG A 150 -16.53 5.77 -4.22
C ARG A 150 -16.65 6.58 -2.91
N GLY A 151 -16.74 5.88 -1.78
CA GLY A 151 -16.83 6.48 -0.44
C GLY A 151 -18.25 6.82 0.00
N VAL A 152 -19.28 6.70 -0.85
CA VAL A 152 -20.68 6.83 -0.42
C VAL A 152 -21.16 5.49 0.12
N SER A 153 -21.54 5.45 1.40
CA SER A 153 -22.03 4.22 2.03
C SER A 153 -23.38 3.79 1.49
N ARG A 154 -23.73 2.51 1.71
CA ARG A 154 -25.11 2.04 1.61
C ARG A 154 -26.02 2.69 2.66
N GLU A 155 -25.49 2.96 3.86
CA GLU A 155 -26.21 3.68 4.91
C GLU A 155 -26.27 5.18 4.58
N SER A 156 -27.46 5.76 4.62
CA SER A 156 -27.66 7.15 4.23
C SER A 156 -27.02 8.11 5.25
N GLY A 157 -26.21 9.05 4.76
CA GLY A 157 -25.52 10.02 5.61
C GLY A 157 -24.16 9.55 6.14
N VAL A 158 -23.76 8.31 5.85
CA VAL A 158 -22.43 7.78 6.17
C VAL A 158 -21.53 7.83 4.93
N TYR A 159 -20.30 8.32 5.10
CA TYR A 159 -19.32 8.44 4.03
C TYR A 159 -17.94 8.00 4.52
N PHE A 160 -17.17 7.36 3.64
CA PHE A 160 -15.82 6.88 3.91
C PHE A 160 -14.82 7.58 2.99
N LEU A 161 -13.73 8.08 3.56
CA LEU A 161 -12.67 8.79 2.84
C LEU A 161 -11.31 8.21 3.21
N GLY A 162 -10.37 8.21 2.27
CA GLY A 162 -9.00 7.73 2.48
C GLY A 162 -8.85 6.21 2.40
N LEU A 163 -9.89 5.49 1.97
CA LEU A 163 -9.80 4.05 1.70
C LEU A 163 -9.02 3.77 0.41
N PRO A 164 -8.38 2.59 0.30
CA PRO A 164 -7.81 2.14 -0.97
C PRO A 164 -8.87 2.12 -2.06
N TRP A 165 -8.50 2.60 -3.25
CA TRP A 165 -9.30 2.41 -4.46
C TRP A 165 -10.75 2.94 -4.37
N LEU A 166 -10.97 4.12 -3.76
CA LEU A 166 -12.28 4.77 -3.79
C LEU A 166 -12.66 5.17 -5.21
N SER A 167 -12.08 6.24 -5.74
CA SER A 167 -12.21 6.59 -7.16
C SER A 167 -10.99 6.17 -7.97
N ARG A 168 -9.81 6.06 -7.34
CA ARG A 168 -8.54 5.80 -8.03
C ARG A 168 -7.56 5.04 -7.14
N ARG A 169 -6.50 4.49 -7.73
CA ARG A 169 -5.35 3.93 -7.01
C ARG A 169 -4.77 4.90 -5.97
N GLY A 170 -4.78 6.20 -6.28
CA GLY A 170 -4.24 7.27 -5.42
C GLY A 170 -5.07 7.63 -4.18
N SER A 171 -6.26 7.06 -3.98
CA SER A 171 -7.24 7.52 -2.97
C SER A 171 -6.75 7.56 -1.52
N THR A 172 -5.80 6.69 -1.15
CA THR A 172 -5.23 6.62 0.20
C THR A 172 -4.13 7.65 0.47
N PHE A 173 -3.57 8.26 -0.57
CA PHE A 173 -2.43 9.14 -0.42
C PHE A 173 -2.88 10.60 -0.23
N ILE A 174 -2.15 11.36 0.59
CA ILE A 174 -2.42 12.79 0.86
C ILE A 174 -2.56 13.59 -0.44
N TRP A 175 -1.75 13.28 -1.45
CA TRP A 175 -1.82 13.94 -2.76
C TRP A 175 -3.02 13.51 -3.63
N GLY A 176 -3.61 12.33 -3.39
CA GLY A 176 -4.71 11.80 -4.21
C GLY A 176 -6.10 11.91 -3.59
N VAL A 177 -6.19 11.91 -2.25
CA VAL A 177 -7.46 11.85 -1.49
C VAL A 177 -8.42 13.01 -1.79
N TRP A 178 -7.91 14.16 -2.25
CA TRP A 178 -8.73 15.34 -2.53
C TRP A 178 -9.78 15.10 -3.62
N HIS A 179 -9.52 14.20 -4.57
CA HIS A 179 -10.49 13.84 -5.61
C HIS A 179 -11.74 13.19 -5.00
N ASP A 180 -11.54 12.28 -4.04
CA ASP A 180 -12.62 11.59 -3.33
C ASP A 180 -13.32 12.55 -2.36
N ALA A 181 -12.56 13.38 -1.65
CA ALA A 181 -13.10 14.38 -0.76
C ALA A 181 -14.04 15.36 -1.50
N LYS A 182 -13.63 15.84 -2.68
CA LYS A 182 -14.46 16.69 -3.53
C LYS A 182 -15.74 15.97 -3.96
N TYR A 183 -15.62 14.73 -4.44
CA TYR A 183 -16.77 13.95 -4.87
C TYR A 183 -17.79 13.74 -3.74
N ILE A 184 -17.33 13.36 -2.54
CA ILE A 184 -18.19 13.17 -1.37
C ILE A 184 -18.84 14.50 -0.96
N ALA A 185 -18.09 15.60 -0.95
CA ALA A 185 -18.62 16.91 -0.61
C ALA A 185 -19.73 17.38 -1.59
N ASP A 186 -19.50 17.22 -2.90
CA ASP A 186 -20.50 17.54 -3.93
C ASP A 186 -21.76 16.66 -3.77
N HIS A 187 -21.59 15.38 -3.44
CA HIS A 187 -22.70 14.47 -3.17
C HIS A 187 -23.51 14.91 -1.94
N ILE A 188 -22.85 15.24 -0.83
CA ILE A 188 -23.50 15.73 0.40
C ILE A 188 -24.29 17.02 0.12
N ALA A 189 -23.69 17.96 -0.61
CA ALA A 189 -24.35 19.23 -0.95
C ALA A 189 -25.62 18.99 -1.79
N THR A 190 -25.55 18.06 -2.74
CA THR A 190 -26.68 17.67 -3.58
C THR A 190 -27.81 17.05 -2.74
N GLN A 191 -27.49 16.11 -1.85
CA GLN A 191 -28.48 15.49 -0.95
C GLN A 191 -29.14 16.53 -0.02
N ARG A 192 -28.36 17.46 0.53
CA ARG A 192 -28.90 18.56 1.34
C ARG A 192 -29.84 19.46 0.55
N SER A 193 -29.52 19.74 -0.73
CA SER A 193 -30.40 20.51 -1.60
C SER A 193 -31.76 19.81 -1.78
N TYR A 194 -31.75 18.49 -2.01
CA TYR A 194 -32.99 17.72 -2.13
C TYR A 194 -33.78 17.67 -0.81
N LEU A 195 -33.13 17.51 0.33
CA LEU A 195 -33.81 17.51 1.64
C LEU A 195 -34.39 18.87 2.02
N ASN A 196 -33.72 19.96 1.62
CA ASN A 196 -34.21 21.33 1.84
C ASN A 196 -35.22 21.77 0.79
N TYR A 197 -35.45 20.98 -0.26
CA TYR A 197 -36.44 21.29 -1.27
C TYR A 197 -37.84 21.24 -0.65
N GLN A 198 -38.43 22.41 -0.46
CA GLN A 198 -39.85 22.55 -0.15
C GLN A 198 -40.61 22.75 -1.45
N ASP A 199 -41.63 21.91 -1.67
CA ASP A 199 -42.53 22.07 -2.80
C ASP A 199 -43.35 23.37 -2.70
N ALA A 200 -43.91 23.85 -3.80
CA ALA A 200 -44.64 25.12 -3.86
C ALA A 200 -45.80 25.20 -2.84
N GLY A 201 -46.39 24.07 -2.44
CA GLY A 201 -47.43 24.00 -1.40
C GLY A 201 -46.94 24.14 0.04
N GLN A 202 -45.64 24.01 0.31
CA GLN A 202 -45.04 24.05 1.65
C GLN A 202 -44.40 25.40 2.00
N ARG A 203 -44.27 26.32 1.03
CA ARG A 203 -43.65 27.66 1.18
C ARG A 203 -44.59 28.74 1.74
N ARG A 204 -45.51 28.39 2.65
CA ARG A 204 -46.42 29.38 3.27
C ARG A 204 -45.73 30.23 4.33
#